data_AF-A0A8D8D6C8-F1
#
_entry.id   AF-A0A8D8D6C8-F1
#
_cell.length_a   1.000
_cell.length_b   1.000
_cell.length_c   1.000
_cell.angle_alpha   90.00
_cell.angle_beta   90.00
_cell.angle_gamma   90.00
#
_symmetry.space_group_name_H-M   'P 1'
#
loop_
_entity.id
_entity.type
_entity.pdbx_description
1 polymer ?
#
loop_
_entity_poly.entity_id
_entity_poly.type
_entity_poly.pdbx_seq_one_letter_code
_entity_poly.pdbx_strand_id
1 'polypeptide(L)'
;SEEALYNGVKNAASIVNHFIDTKLKELNLKDTQLSLVGFSQGAMLAMHVALTRLQSCASVIAYSGRFLSPSKIAPEIKSKPSICVIHGDADDVVPFSSLDLA
;
A
#
# COMPACT_ATOMS: atom_id res chain seq x y z
N SER A 1 -1.61 13.71 -13.12
CA SER A 1 -1.46 14.49 -11.88
C SER A 1 -1.41 13.54 -10.70
N GLU A 2 -0.91 13.98 -9.54
CA GLU A 2 -0.97 13.19 -8.30
C GLU A 2 -2.42 12.82 -7.93
N GLU A 3 -3.35 13.75 -8.11
CA GLU A 3 -4.78 13.54 -7.90
C GLU A 3 -5.34 12.33 -8.68
N ALA A 4 -5.02 12.23 -9.97
CA ALA A 4 -5.47 11.12 -10.80
C ALA A 4 -4.89 9.79 -10.32
N LEU A 5 -3.62 9.79 -9.90
CA LEU A 5 -2.95 8.60 -9.37
C LEU A 5 -3.54 8.17 -8.01
N TYR A 6 -3.79 9.12 -7.11
CA TYR A 6 -4.45 8.87 -5.82
C TYR A 6 -5.83 8.24 -6.02
N ASN A 7 -6.67 8.82 -6.89
CA ASN A 7 -8.00 8.28 -7.17
C ASN A 7 -7.93 6.89 -7.83
N GLY A 8 -6.95 6.66 -8.71
CA GLY A 8 -6.68 5.35 -9.29
C GLY A 8 -6.34 4.31 -8.22
N VAL A 9 -5.43 4.64 -7.29
CA VAL A 9 -5.06 3.77 -6.16
C VAL A 9 -6.25 3.51 -5.24
N LYS A 10 -7.02 4.54 -4.89
CA LYS A 10 -8.22 4.41 -4.04
C LYS A 10 -9.26 3.47 -4.65
N ASN A 11 -9.51 3.59 -5.95
CA ASN A 11 -10.44 2.69 -6.66
C ASN A 11 -9.91 1.25 -6.71
N ALA A 12 -8.63 1.08 -7.03
CA ALA A 12 -7.99 -0.23 -7.08
C ALA A 12 -7.93 -0.90 -5.69
N ALA A 13 -7.82 -0.12 -4.62
CA ALA A 13 -7.74 -0.64 -3.25
C ALA A 13 -8.99 -1.41 -2.86
N SER A 14 -10.18 -0.97 -3.26
CA SER A 14 -11.43 -1.70 -3.03
C SER A 14 -11.43 -3.07 -3.72
N ILE A 15 -10.94 -3.14 -4.96
CA ILE A 15 -10.87 -4.38 -5.75
C ILE A 15 -9.86 -5.34 -5.12
N VAL A 16 -8.67 -4.84 -4.77
CA VAL A 16 -7.62 -5.65 -4.14
C VAL A 16 -8.03 -6.11 -2.75
N ASN A 17 -8.72 -5.28 -1.97
CA ASN A 17 -9.27 -5.69 -0.68
C ASN A 17 -10.23 -6.85 -0.81
N HIS A 18 -11.16 -6.78 -1.76
CA HIS A 18 -12.10 -7.87 -2.01
C HIS A 18 -11.39 -9.17 -2.45
N PHE A 19 -10.36 -9.04 -3.29
CA PHE A 19 -9.53 -10.17 -3.69
C PHE A 19 -8.81 -10.81 -2.50
N ILE A 20 -8.19 -10.00 -1.64
CA ILE A 20 -7.52 -10.47 -0.42
C ILE A 20 -8.51 -11.20 0.49
N ASP A 21 -9.68 -10.60 0.76
CA ASP A 21 -10.70 -11.20 1.64
C ASP A 21 -11.16 -12.56 1.11
N THR A 22 -11.37 -12.63 -0.21
CA THR A 22 -11.72 -13.88 -0.90
C THR A 22 -10.63 -14.93 -0.72
N LYS A 23 -9.36 -14.56 -0.94
CA LYS A 23 -8.22 -15.49 -0.84
C LYS A 23 -7.95 -15.93 0.59
N LEU A 24 -8.02 -15.04 1.57
CA LEU A 24 -7.87 -15.38 2.98
C LEU A 24 -8.94 -16.39 3.41
N LYS A 25 -10.19 -16.19 2.98
CA LYS A 25 -11.28 -17.13 3.25
C LYS A 25 -11.04 -18.49 2.59
N GLU A 26 -10.68 -18.52 1.30
CA GLU A 26 -10.40 -19.75 0.56
C GLU A 26 -9.24 -20.56 1.19
N LEU A 27 -8.22 -19.87 1.70
CA LEU A 27 -7.04 -20.48 2.30
C LEU A 27 -7.16 -20.71 3.80
N ASN A 28 -8.27 -20.31 4.42
CA ASN A 28 -8.49 -20.33 5.87
C ASN A 28 -7.35 -19.63 6.66
N LEU A 29 -6.94 -18.46 6.17
CA LEU A 29 -5.91 -17.61 6.77
C LEU A 29 -6.53 -16.33 7.35
N LYS A 30 -5.86 -15.76 8.36
CA LYS A 30 -6.20 -14.44 8.94
C LYS A 30 -5.36 -13.34 8.32
N ASP A 31 -5.78 -12.07 8.46
CA ASP A 31 -4.96 -10.91 8.05
C ASP A 31 -3.57 -10.91 8.73
N THR A 32 -3.45 -11.40 9.97
CA THR A 32 -2.16 -11.53 10.66
C THR A 32 -1.21 -12.56 10.02
N GLN A 33 -1.66 -13.27 8.98
CA GLN A 33 -0.88 -14.21 8.18
C GLN A 33 -0.69 -13.71 6.73
N LEU A 34 -1.15 -12.49 6.43
CA LEU A 34 -1.00 -11.82 5.15
C LEU A 34 0.20 -10.87 5.19
N SER A 35 1.08 -10.97 4.20
CA SER A 35 2.04 -9.90 3.90
C SER A 35 1.79 -9.39 2.48
N LEU A 36 1.82 -8.07 2.30
CA LEU A 36 1.68 -7.45 1.00
C LEU A 36 3.05 -7.05 0.47
N VAL A 37 3.37 -7.46 -0.75
CA VAL A 37 4.61 -7.08 -1.43
C VAL A 37 4.23 -6.36 -2.72
N GLY A 38 4.66 -5.10 -2.82
CA GLY A 38 4.34 -4.24 -3.97
C GLY A 38 5.58 -3.66 -4.61
N PHE A 39 5.52 -3.43 -5.92
CA PHE A 39 6.56 -2.76 -6.70
C PHE A 39 5.97 -1.56 -7.46
N SER A 40 6.64 -0.40 -7.43
CA SER A 40 6.22 0.82 -8.11
C SER A 40 4.77 1.22 -7.74
N GLN A 41 3.86 1.32 -8.72
CA GLN A 41 2.44 1.58 -8.44
C GLN A 41 1.82 0.51 -7.53
N GLY A 42 2.28 -0.74 -7.62
CA GLY A 42 1.87 -1.82 -6.72
C GLY A 42 2.31 -1.58 -5.28
N ALA A 43 3.44 -0.90 -5.04
CA ALA A 43 3.88 -0.51 -3.70
C ALA A 43 2.95 0.58 -3.12
N MET A 44 2.58 1.57 -3.92
CA MET A 44 1.63 2.63 -3.53
C MET A 44 0.27 2.02 -3.14
N LEU A 45 -0.20 1.06 -3.95
CA LEU A 45 -1.44 0.33 -3.69
C LEU A 45 -1.34 -0.57 -2.45
N ALA A 46 -0.26 -1.33 -2.29
CA ALA A 46 -0.04 -2.19 -1.14
C ALA A 46 -0.07 -1.40 0.18
N MET A 47 0.62 -0.25 0.23
CA MET A 47 0.59 0.64 1.39
C MET A 47 -0.81 1.22 1.64
N HIS A 48 -1.50 1.71 0.60
CA HIS A 48 -2.85 2.26 0.75
C HIS A 48 -3.85 1.20 1.24
N VAL A 49 -3.81 0.00 0.66
CA VAL A 49 -4.63 -1.14 1.07
C VAL A 49 -4.35 -1.50 2.52
N ALA A 50 -3.08 -1.71 2.88
CA ALA A 50 -2.69 -2.09 4.23
C ALA A 50 -3.21 -1.12 5.30
N LEU A 51 -3.07 0.19 5.07
CA LEU A 51 -3.50 1.21 6.02
C LEU A 51 -5.01 1.36 6.14
N THR A 52 -5.77 1.08 5.08
CA THR A 52 -7.23 1.28 5.02
C THR A 52 -8.04 0.01 5.29
N ARG A 53 -7.39 -1.16 5.40
CA ARG A 53 -8.01 -2.42 5.83
C ARG A 53 -8.46 -2.37 7.29
N LEU A 54 -9.57 -3.04 7.59
CA LEU A 54 -10.15 -3.12 8.94
C LEU A 54 -9.25 -3.85 9.92
N GLN A 55 -8.63 -4.95 9.49
CA GLN A 55 -7.71 -5.74 10.28
C GLN A 55 -6.29 -5.50 9.77
N SER A 56 -5.33 -5.38 10.69
CA SER A 56 -3.93 -5.20 10.33
C SER A 56 -3.39 -6.47 9.67
N CYS A 57 -2.77 -6.32 8.50
CA CYS A 57 -1.96 -7.40 7.94
C CYS A 57 -0.67 -7.59 8.76
N ALA A 58 0.07 -8.68 8.51
CA ALA A 58 1.33 -8.96 9.19
C ALA A 58 2.41 -7.93 8.84
N SER A 59 2.59 -7.66 7.54
CA SER A 59 3.60 -6.72 7.07
C SER A 59 3.35 -6.21 5.65
N VAL A 60 4.06 -5.14 5.27
CA VAL A 60 4.15 -4.65 3.89
C VAL A 60 5.61 -4.48 3.50
N ILE A 61 5.99 -4.96 2.32
CA ILE A 61 7.26 -4.63 1.66
C ILE A 61 6.94 -3.82 0.39
N ALA A 62 7.42 -2.58 0.35
CA ALA A 62 7.14 -1.62 -0.71
C ALA A 62 8.42 -1.27 -1.47
N TYR A 63 8.57 -1.81 -2.68
CA TYR A 63 9.71 -1.55 -3.55
C TYR A 63 9.44 -0.41 -4.53
N SER A 64 10.39 0.51 -4.69
CA SER A 64 10.38 1.58 -5.71
C SER A 64 9.07 2.39 -5.74
N GLY A 65 8.44 2.59 -4.58
CA GLY A 65 7.14 3.22 -4.43
C GLY A 65 7.21 4.65 -3.91
N ARG A 66 6.05 5.22 -3.60
CA ARG A 66 5.94 6.47 -2.82
C ARG A 66 4.63 6.51 -2.04
N PHE A 67 4.59 7.31 -0.98
CA PHE A 67 3.36 7.46 -0.21
C PHE A 67 2.52 8.61 -0.79
N LEU A 68 1.34 8.28 -1.34
CA LEU A 68 0.50 9.24 -2.06
C LEU A 68 -0.41 10.01 -1.09
N SER A 69 -0.40 11.33 -1.18
CA SER A 69 -1.31 12.23 -0.46
C SER A 69 -1.52 11.87 1.03
N PRO A 70 -0.46 11.90 1.87
CA PRO A 70 -0.52 11.49 3.28
C PRO A 70 -1.66 12.13 4.09
N SER A 71 -1.90 13.42 3.87
CA SER A 71 -2.97 14.18 4.53
C SER A 71 -4.37 13.69 4.19
N LYS A 72 -4.58 13.15 2.97
CA LYS A 72 -5.86 12.55 2.56
C LYS A 72 -6.04 11.15 3.12
N ILE A 73 -4.96 10.37 3.23
CA ILE A 73 -5.00 9.01 3.77
C ILE A 73 -5.19 9.02 5.29
N ALA A 74 -4.58 9.96 6.02
CA ALA A 74 -4.60 10.01 7.48
C ALA A 74 -5.98 9.75 8.13
N PRO A 75 -7.09 10.38 7.72
CA PRO A 75 -8.42 10.10 8.27
C PRO A 75 -9.01 8.74 7.84
N GLU A 76 -8.49 8.13 6.77
CA GLU A 76 -8.94 6.82 6.25
C GLU A 76 -8.18 5.64 6.87
N ILE A 77 -7.11 5.88 7.65
CA ILE A 77 -6.30 4.84 8.30
C ILE A 77 -7.14 4.08 9.35
N LYS A 78 -7.23 2.76 9.19
CA LYS A 78 -7.92 1.84 10.10
C LYS A 78 -6.99 0.85 10.77
N SER A 79 -5.82 0.59 10.18
CA SER A 79 -4.81 -0.30 10.75
C SER A 79 -3.39 0.21 10.49
N LYS A 80 -2.42 -0.29 11.27
CA LYS A 80 -1.02 0.20 11.26
C LYS A 80 -0.04 -0.98 11.24
N PRO A 81 0.04 -1.74 10.14
CA PRO A 81 1.00 -2.83 10.02
C PRO A 81 2.44 -2.30 9.95
N SER A 82 3.42 -3.16 10.18
CA SER A 82 4.82 -2.84 9.90
C SER A 82 5.05 -2.70 8.39
N ILE A 83 5.62 -1.59 7.95
CA ILE A 83 5.90 -1.29 6.54
C ILE A 83 7.42 -1.11 6.36
N CYS A 84 8.01 -1.90 5.48
CA CYS A 84 9.39 -1.74 5.03
C CYS A 84 9.38 -1.16 3.61
N VAL A 85 10.05 -0.03 3.42
CA VAL A 85 10.19 0.62 2.12
C VAL A 85 11.62 0.41 1.62
N ILE A 86 11.76 0.00 0.36
CA ILE A 86 13.03 -0.30 -0.28
C ILE A 86 13.06 0.45 -1.61
N HIS A 87 14.06 1.28 -1.83
CA HIS A 87 14.12 2.16 -3.00
C HIS A 87 15.55 2.35 -3.47
N GLY A 88 15.77 2.32 -4.79
CA GLY A 88 17.07 2.58 -5.39
C GLY A 88 17.38 4.07 -5.39
N ASP A 89 18.57 4.47 -4.96
CA ASP A 89 19.00 5.87 -4.97
C ASP A 89 19.21 6.44 -6.39
N ALA A 90 19.39 5.57 -7.38
CA ALA A 90 19.51 5.89 -8.80
C ALA A 90 18.22 5.64 -9.63
N ASP A 91 17.04 5.60 -9.01
CA ASP A 91 15.76 5.41 -9.72
C ASP A 91 15.32 6.72 -10.40
N ASP A 92 15.37 6.76 -11.74
CA ASP A 92 14.96 7.92 -12.54
C ASP A 92 13.45 7.94 -12.89
N VAL A 93 12.70 6.88 -12.57
CA VAL A 93 11.27 6.73 -12.89
C VAL A 93 10.40 7.16 -11.72
N VAL A 94 10.72 6.67 -10.52
CA VAL A 94 10.17 7.16 -9.26
C VAL A 94 11.37 7.67 -8.47
N PRO A 95 11.68 8.98 -8.51
CA PRO A 95 12.88 9.53 -7.89
C PRO A 95 12.99 9.13 -6.43
N PHE A 96 14.21 8.83 -5.95
CA PHE A 96 14.48 8.47 -4.55
C PHE A 96 13.92 9.49 -3.55
N SER A 97 13.93 10.79 -3.92
CA SER A 97 13.31 11.88 -3.16
C SER A 97 11.80 11.74 -2.96
N SER A 98 11.14 10.80 -3.65
CA SER A 98 9.74 10.43 -3.38
C SER A 98 9.55 9.76 -2.02
N LEU A 99 10.64 9.33 -1.35
CA LEU A 99 10.63 8.88 0.03
C LEU A 99 10.71 10.03 1.05
N ASP A 100 11.10 11.23 0.61
CA ASP A 100 11.21 12.37 1.52
C ASP A 100 9.81 12.68 2.06
N LEU A 101 9.61 12.34 3.33
CA LEU A 101 8.45 12.74 4.11
C LEU A 101 8.60 14.23 4.38
N ALA A 102 8.11 15.07 3.47
CA ALA A 102 7.94 16.49 3.71
C ALA A 102 6.96 16.76 4.86
#